data_AF-A0A2D9K3M3-F1
#
_entry.id   AF-A0A2D9K3M3-F1
#
_cell.length_a   1.000
_cell.length_b   1.000
_cell.length_c   1.000
_cell.angle_alpha   90.00
_cell.angle_beta   90.00
_cell.angle_gamma   90.00
#
_symmetry.space_group_name_H-M   'P 1'
#
loop_
_entity.id
_entity.type
_entity.pdbx_description
1 polymer ?
#
loop_
_entity_poly.entity_id
_entity_poly.type
_entity_poly.pdbx_seq_one_letter_code
_entity_poly.pdbx_strand_id
1 'polypeptide(L)'
;MNLTKLCSLVIILAVPFSSLMAQNQPLTPTEKKQMLDTIKKIKTGVIKGRSGVNSAALTAYRAAASSNTSAYDFYLKCYKEMNFTRKGAKESEYRDWKAKNKDYLSSREHSTARRLQLQFLILTIRAANLEEKERDSLIPELITLMDNCISAYPYIGKSKRILSSGATGSTFAQVYDLQSTLVGLKNWPRSPMDVSGIYESTIMPRYRTTETVKELMQAWDKRMSQEIKIVASENSSEAEANFKNKTLPKLKWFKYMDLLRAGQSREALTSMVALVRANPDHENIDEWLEDLEGYISGEVDPGTFEEAEKRRKAAEVAQKESKASNSSNALGNTNLDEARKALEGLNIGGGRNGGRGSIPEGVDLNQIRELFNRR
;
A
#
# COMPACT_ATOMS: atom_id res chain seq x y z
N MET A 1 17.71 -1.27 40.68
CA MET A 1 19.04 -1.65 40.18
C MET A 1 19.10 -1.37 38.68
N ASN A 2 19.90 -0.35 38.33
CA ASN A 2 20.43 0.06 37.03
C ASN A 2 19.48 0.35 35.86
N LEU A 3 18.86 1.52 36.00
CA LEU A 3 18.39 2.40 34.94
C LEU A 3 19.57 3.21 34.39
N THR A 4 20.35 2.66 33.44
CA THR A 4 21.35 3.44 32.69
C THR A 4 21.75 2.72 31.41
N LYS A 5 21.42 3.31 30.26
CA LYS A 5 22.23 3.41 29.02
C LYS A 5 21.36 3.83 27.84
N LEU A 6 20.95 5.10 27.85
CA LEU A 6 20.79 5.87 26.63
C LEU A 6 21.86 6.95 26.74
N CYS A 7 23.00 6.67 26.12
CA CYS A 7 24.12 7.58 26.07
C CYS A 7 23.67 8.86 25.38
N SER A 8 23.66 9.92 26.18
CA SER A 8 23.76 11.30 25.81
C SER A 8 24.71 11.48 24.62
N LEU A 9 24.18 11.99 23.51
CA LEU A 9 24.99 12.73 22.54
C LEU A 9 24.53 14.18 22.56
N VAL A 10 24.72 14.78 23.73
CA VAL A 10 24.79 16.23 23.90
C VAL A 10 26.14 16.64 23.30
N ILE A 11 26.16 16.92 22.00
CA ILE A 11 27.22 17.75 21.44
C ILE A 11 26.78 19.19 21.70
N ILE A 12 27.19 19.71 22.86
CA ILE A 12 27.36 21.15 23.04
C ILE A 12 28.55 21.53 22.15
N LEU A 13 28.26 21.86 20.90
CA LEU A 13 29.12 22.73 20.12
C LEU A 13 28.61 24.13 20.38
N ALA A 14 29.32 24.84 21.25
CA ALA A 14 29.22 26.28 21.38
C ALA A 14 29.58 26.92 20.03
N VAL A 15 28.58 27.02 19.15
CA VAL A 15 28.62 27.98 18.07
C VAL A 15 28.25 29.30 18.73
N PRO A 16 29.07 30.36 18.62
CA PRO A 16 28.58 31.68 18.96
C PRO A 16 27.43 31.94 17.98
N PHE A 17 26.20 31.80 18.46
CA PHE A 17 25.01 32.35 17.82
C PHE A 17 25.13 33.86 17.97
N SER A 18 26.06 34.45 17.21
CA SER A 18 25.89 35.82 16.77
C SER A 18 24.55 35.82 16.08
N SER A 19 23.59 36.53 16.65
CA SER A 19 22.31 36.84 16.04
C SER A 19 22.59 37.50 14.69
N LEU A 20 22.77 36.69 13.64
CA LEU A 20 22.55 37.09 12.28
C LEU A 20 21.06 37.37 12.21
N MET A 21 20.72 38.63 12.47
CA MET A 21 19.59 39.28 11.81
C MET A 21 19.60 38.75 10.38
N ALA A 22 18.60 37.95 10.02
CA ALA A 22 18.47 37.40 8.69
C ALA A 22 18.26 38.59 7.74
N GLN A 23 19.36 39.16 7.28
CA GLN A 23 19.34 40.14 6.20
C GLN A 23 18.85 39.39 4.97
N ASN A 24 17.89 39.96 4.27
CA ASN A 24 17.36 39.45 3.00
C ASN A 24 18.40 39.66 1.88
N GLN A 25 19.62 39.14 2.08
CA GLN A 25 20.73 39.16 1.15
C GLN A 25 20.91 37.75 0.57
N PRO A 26 21.24 37.64 -0.73
CA PRO A 26 21.50 36.36 -1.36
C PRO A 26 22.73 35.70 -0.73
N LEU A 27 22.62 34.39 -0.43
CA LEU A 27 23.72 33.61 0.13
C LEU A 27 25.00 33.75 -0.71
N THR A 28 26.11 34.07 -0.05
CA THR A 28 27.43 34.11 -0.67
C THR A 28 27.86 32.70 -1.14
N PRO A 29 28.79 32.60 -2.11
CA PRO A 29 29.31 31.30 -2.55
C PRO A 29 29.89 30.44 -1.41
N THR A 30 30.53 31.09 -0.42
CA THR A 30 31.11 30.42 0.75
C THR A 30 30.02 29.87 1.68
N GLU A 31 28.98 30.66 1.99
CA GLU A 31 27.84 30.21 2.80
C GLU A 31 27.09 29.07 2.11
N LYS A 32 26.85 29.16 0.80
CA LYS A 32 26.26 28.07 0.01
C LYS A 32 27.06 26.77 0.15
N LYS A 33 28.40 26.84 0.04
CA LYS A 33 29.28 25.68 0.18
C LYS A 33 29.21 25.07 1.58
N GLN A 34 29.28 25.89 2.63
CA GLN A 34 29.19 25.44 4.03
C GLN A 34 27.82 24.81 4.35
N MET A 35 26.73 25.41 3.87
CA MET A 35 25.38 24.86 4.02
C MET A 35 25.24 23.53 3.29
N LEU A 36 25.74 23.41 2.05
CA LEU A 36 25.73 22.16 1.29
C LEU A 36 26.52 21.04 1.99
N ASP A 37 27.71 21.35 2.54
CA ASP A 37 28.50 20.38 3.28
C ASP A 37 27.83 19.95 4.59
N THR A 38 27.13 20.88 5.26
CA THR A 38 26.31 20.58 6.44
C THR A 38 25.15 19.65 6.09
N ILE A 39 24.42 19.95 5.00
CA ILE A 39 23.36 19.09 4.47
C ILE A 39 23.90 17.69 4.14
N LYS A 40 25.09 17.59 3.52
CA LYS A 40 25.73 16.28 3.22
C LYS A 40 26.06 15.49 4.49
N LYS A 41 26.58 16.14 5.54
CA LYS A 41 26.86 15.51 6.83
C LYS A 41 25.57 15.02 7.50
N ILE A 42 24.52 15.85 7.53
CA ILE A 42 23.20 15.47 8.05
C ILE A 42 22.64 14.27 7.27
N LYS A 43 22.64 14.34 5.93
CA LYS A 43 22.19 13.23 5.06
C LYS A 43 22.94 11.94 5.38
N THR A 44 24.26 11.99 5.48
CA THR A 44 25.09 10.82 5.83
C THR A 44 24.73 10.26 7.21
N GLY A 45 24.56 11.12 8.22
CA GLY A 45 24.15 10.71 9.57
C GLY A 45 22.79 10.04 9.60
N VAL A 46 21.80 10.62 8.89
CA VAL A 46 20.45 10.05 8.76
C VAL A 46 20.48 8.69 8.06
N ILE A 47 21.23 8.56 6.95
CA ILE A 47 21.35 7.30 6.22
C ILE A 47 21.99 6.22 7.09
N LYS A 48 23.09 6.54 7.81
CA LYS A 48 23.73 5.60 8.74
C LYS A 48 22.79 5.17 9.87
N GLY A 49 22.04 6.12 10.44
CA GLY A 49 21.02 5.82 11.46
C GLY A 49 19.95 4.86 10.96
N ARG A 50 19.38 5.12 9.78
CA ARG A 50 18.37 4.25 9.13
C ARG A 50 18.91 2.84 8.86
N SER A 51 20.14 2.75 8.35
CA SER A 51 20.80 1.46 8.10
C SER A 51 21.02 0.67 9.40
N GLY A 52 21.40 1.34 10.49
CA GLY A 52 21.51 0.73 11.81
C GLY A 52 20.18 0.16 12.33
N VAL A 53 19.10 0.92 12.21
CA VAL A 53 17.74 0.47 12.57
C VAL A 53 17.32 -0.73 11.73
N ASN A 54 17.52 -0.68 10.41
CA ASN A 54 17.20 -1.76 9.50
C ASN A 54 17.99 -3.04 9.81
N SER A 55 19.28 -2.92 10.14
CA SER A 55 20.13 -4.05 10.51
C SER A 55 19.66 -4.73 11.81
N ALA A 56 19.32 -3.94 12.83
CA ALA A 56 18.78 -4.44 14.10
C ALA A 56 17.43 -5.15 13.89
N ALA A 57 16.53 -4.54 13.09
CA ALA A 57 15.24 -5.13 12.73
C ALA A 57 15.42 -6.45 11.96
N LEU A 58 16.29 -6.49 10.94
CA LEU A 58 16.56 -7.70 10.16
C LEU A 58 17.04 -8.86 11.03
N THR A 59 17.93 -8.58 11.98
CA THR A 59 18.46 -9.61 12.90
C THR A 59 17.34 -10.18 13.76
N ALA A 60 16.55 -9.32 14.40
CA ALA A 60 15.44 -9.73 15.24
C ALA A 60 14.36 -10.47 14.45
N TYR A 61 14.01 -9.98 13.26
CA TYR A 61 12.96 -10.55 12.44
C TYR A 61 13.35 -11.91 11.88
N ARG A 62 14.61 -12.12 11.46
CA ARG A 62 15.10 -13.43 11.02
C ARG A 62 15.02 -14.46 12.14
N ALA A 63 15.47 -14.09 13.35
CA ALA A 63 15.36 -14.97 14.51
C ALA A 63 13.90 -15.31 14.82
N ALA A 64 13.01 -14.32 14.80
CA ALA A 64 11.58 -14.51 15.04
C ALA A 64 10.88 -15.31 13.93
N ALA A 65 11.27 -15.13 12.67
CA ALA A 65 10.66 -15.82 11.52
C ALA A 65 11.10 -17.29 11.38
N SER A 66 12.08 -17.75 12.15
CA SER A 66 12.62 -19.11 12.11
C SER A 66 11.60 -20.19 12.48
N SER A 67 10.64 -19.87 13.35
CA SER A 67 9.58 -20.79 13.77
C SER A 67 8.31 -20.04 14.16
N ASN A 68 7.19 -20.75 14.20
CA ASN A 68 5.92 -20.17 14.65
C ASN A 68 5.97 -19.75 16.13
N THR A 69 6.63 -20.55 16.98
CA THR A 69 6.80 -20.24 18.41
C THR A 69 7.60 -18.95 18.57
N SER A 70 8.73 -18.83 17.86
CA SER A 70 9.55 -17.63 17.88
C SER A 70 8.80 -16.39 17.38
N ALA A 71 7.97 -16.54 16.33
CA ALA A 71 7.16 -15.45 15.81
C ALA A 71 6.08 -14.99 16.80
N TYR A 72 5.43 -15.93 17.49
CA TYR A 72 4.47 -15.66 18.55
C TYR A 72 5.12 -14.92 19.74
N ASP A 73 6.23 -15.44 20.26
CA ASP A 73 6.93 -14.82 21.39
C ASP A 73 7.41 -13.41 21.05
N PHE A 74 7.92 -13.23 19.84
CA PHE A 74 8.35 -11.92 19.37
C PHE A 74 7.18 -10.95 19.18
N TYR A 75 6.04 -11.42 18.68
CA TYR A 75 4.82 -10.62 18.60
C TYR A 75 4.39 -10.11 19.97
N LEU A 76 4.36 -10.98 20.98
CA LEU A 76 4.01 -10.57 22.34
C LEU A 76 4.97 -9.53 22.91
N LYS A 77 6.29 -9.70 22.68
CA LYS A 77 7.30 -8.71 23.10
C LYS A 77 7.03 -7.35 22.45
N CYS A 78 6.84 -7.31 21.13
CA CYS A 78 6.56 -6.06 20.43
C CYS A 78 5.22 -5.44 20.84
N TYR A 79 4.19 -6.27 21.05
CA TYR A 79 2.86 -5.80 21.43
C TYR A 79 2.85 -5.20 22.83
N LYS A 80 3.51 -5.87 23.78
CA LYS A 80 3.74 -5.36 25.13
C LYS A 80 4.45 -4.01 25.09
N GLU A 81 5.53 -3.93 24.32
CA GLU A 81 6.32 -2.70 24.20
C GLU A 81 5.46 -1.51 23.74
N MET A 82 4.71 -1.66 22.65
CA MET A 82 3.91 -0.57 22.08
C MET A 82 2.66 -0.22 22.89
N ASN A 83 1.98 -1.22 23.43
CA ASN A 83 0.64 -1.01 24.01
C ASN A 83 0.64 -0.92 25.54
N PHE A 84 1.74 -1.31 26.20
CA PHE A 84 1.84 -1.29 27.65
C PHE A 84 3.08 -0.53 28.11
N THR A 85 4.29 -0.99 27.76
CA THR A 85 5.55 -0.41 28.26
C THR A 85 5.69 1.07 27.92
N ARG A 86 5.57 1.44 26.64
CA ARG A 86 5.69 2.85 26.19
C ARG A 86 4.56 3.74 26.71
N LYS A 87 3.45 3.14 27.14
CA LYS A 87 2.30 3.85 27.74
C LYS A 87 2.38 3.92 29.27
N GLY A 88 3.44 3.39 29.89
CA GLY A 88 3.59 3.36 31.34
C GLY A 88 2.60 2.44 32.06
N ALA A 89 2.02 1.48 31.35
CA ALA A 89 1.05 0.53 31.92
C ALA A 89 1.71 -0.46 32.89
N LYS A 90 0.92 -1.03 33.81
CA LYS A 90 1.42 -1.98 34.81
C LYS A 90 1.58 -3.37 34.20
N GLU A 91 2.53 -4.16 34.75
CA GLU A 91 2.73 -5.55 34.31
C GLU A 91 1.48 -6.41 34.50
N SER A 92 0.68 -6.16 35.54
CA SER A 92 -0.59 -6.86 35.77
C SER A 92 -1.57 -6.67 34.63
N GLU A 93 -1.68 -5.45 34.08
CA GLU A 93 -2.59 -5.15 32.97
C GLU A 93 -2.22 -5.93 31.71
N TYR A 94 -0.92 -6.05 31.43
CA TYR A 94 -0.43 -6.88 30.34
C TYR A 94 -0.74 -8.37 30.56
N ARG A 95 -0.54 -8.88 31.77
CA ARG A 95 -0.86 -10.28 32.10
C ARG A 95 -2.35 -10.57 31.94
N ASP A 96 -3.21 -9.67 32.41
CA ASP A 96 -4.66 -9.80 32.29
C ASP A 96 -5.11 -9.76 30.84
N TRP A 97 -4.57 -8.83 30.04
CA TRP A 97 -4.81 -8.78 28.60
C TRP A 97 -4.35 -10.06 27.90
N LYS A 98 -3.15 -10.54 28.20
CA LYS A 98 -2.60 -11.77 27.59
C LYS A 98 -3.46 -12.98 27.94
N ALA A 99 -3.93 -13.09 29.18
CA ALA A 99 -4.82 -14.16 29.61
C ALA A 99 -6.16 -14.12 28.86
N LYS A 100 -6.78 -12.94 28.75
CA LYS A 100 -8.05 -12.73 28.01
C LYS A 100 -7.97 -13.06 26.52
N ASN A 101 -6.78 -12.93 25.92
CA ASN A 101 -6.57 -13.13 24.49
C ASN A 101 -5.82 -14.43 24.16
N LYS A 102 -5.58 -15.30 25.16
CA LYS A 102 -4.69 -16.46 25.05
C LYS A 102 -5.03 -17.35 23.85
N ASP A 103 -6.28 -17.76 23.72
CA ASP A 103 -6.70 -18.75 22.71
C ASP A 103 -6.40 -18.29 21.29
N TYR A 104 -6.71 -17.03 20.98
CA TYR A 104 -6.38 -16.45 19.67
C TYR A 104 -4.87 -16.28 19.51
N LEU A 105 -4.19 -15.74 20.53
CA LEU A 105 -2.78 -15.38 20.45
C LEU A 105 -1.87 -16.61 20.29
N SER A 106 -2.12 -17.69 21.04
CA SER A 106 -1.34 -18.94 20.97
C SER A 106 -1.77 -19.86 19.82
N SER A 107 -2.77 -19.46 19.01
CA SER A 107 -3.23 -20.27 17.89
C SER A 107 -2.14 -20.50 16.84
N ARG A 108 -2.20 -21.66 16.18
CA ARG A 108 -1.28 -22.00 15.09
C ARG A 108 -1.46 -21.04 13.91
N GLU A 109 -2.68 -20.59 13.70
CA GLU A 109 -3.13 -19.65 12.70
C GLU A 109 -2.48 -18.28 12.89
N HIS A 110 -2.55 -17.74 14.11
CA HIS A 110 -1.94 -16.45 14.44
C HIS A 110 -0.42 -16.50 14.27
N SER A 111 0.22 -17.51 14.87
CA SER A 111 1.68 -17.67 14.78
C SER A 111 2.17 -17.86 13.34
N THR A 112 1.44 -18.60 12.50
CA THR A 112 1.77 -18.78 11.08
C THR A 112 1.69 -17.46 10.32
N ALA A 113 0.59 -16.72 10.50
CA ALA A 113 0.41 -15.43 9.83
C ALA A 113 1.46 -14.41 10.27
N ARG A 114 1.84 -14.39 11.56
CA ARG A 114 2.92 -13.51 12.05
C ARG A 114 4.28 -13.88 11.49
N ARG A 115 4.60 -15.18 11.39
CA ARG A 115 5.85 -15.66 10.78
C ARG A 115 5.97 -15.20 9.33
N LEU A 116 4.91 -15.36 8.53
CA LEU A 116 4.87 -14.93 7.13
C LEU A 116 4.92 -13.39 7.01
N GLN A 117 4.25 -12.65 7.89
CA GLN A 117 4.37 -11.18 7.95
C GLN A 117 5.81 -10.73 8.24
N LEU A 118 6.54 -11.41 9.14
CA LEU A 118 7.95 -11.12 9.40
C LEU A 118 8.82 -11.41 8.18
N GLN A 119 8.59 -12.52 7.46
CA GLN A 119 9.29 -12.80 6.21
C GLN A 119 9.07 -11.70 5.16
N PHE A 120 7.86 -11.18 5.05
CA PHE A 120 7.56 -10.04 4.17
C PHE A 120 8.29 -8.77 4.60
N LEU A 121 8.33 -8.47 5.90
CA LEU A 121 9.07 -7.34 6.44
C LEU A 121 10.59 -7.47 6.21
N ILE A 122 11.14 -8.69 6.29
CA ILE A 122 12.56 -8.95 5.97
C ILE A 122 12.84 -8.59 4.50
N LEU A 123 11.99 -9.03 3.57
CA LEU A 123 12.14 -8.66 2.14
C LEU A 123 11.99 -7.16 1.93
N THR A 124 11.04 -6.52 2.62
CA THR A 124 10.80 -5.08 2.55
C THR A 124 12.01 -4.27 3.04
N ILE A 125 12.61 -4.65 4.16
CA ILE A 125 13.81 -3.98 4.67
C ILE A 125 15.01 -4.21 3.73
N ARG A 126 15.15 -5.42 3.18
CA ARG A 126 16.19 -5.71 2.17
C ARG A 126 16.02 -4.82 0.94
N ALA A 127 14.79 -4.70 0.41
CA ALA A 127 14.50 -3.85 -0.72
C ALA A 127 14.82 -2.37 -0.44
N ALA A 128 14.60 -1.89 0.79
CA ALA A 128 14.92 -0.53 1.20
C ALA A 128 16.42 -0.26 1.36
N ASN A 129 17.22 -1.31 1.53
CA ASN A 129 18.68 -1.22 1.58
C ASN A 129 19.34 -1.40 0.20
N LEU A 130 18.55 -1.67 -0.85
CA LEU A 130 19.02 -1.85 -2.21
C LEU A 130 18.65 -0.65 -3.09
N GLU A 131 19.51 -0.37 -4.07
CA GLU A 131 19.17 0.54 -5.16
C GLU A 131 18.02 -0.05 -5.99
N GLU A 132 17.24 0.81 -6.65
CA GLU A 132 16.01 0.37 -7.33
C GLU A 132 16.27 -0.74 -8.36
N LYS A 133 17.35 -0.61 -9.13
CA LYS A 133 17.78 -1.59 -10.15
C LYS A 133 18.22 -2.96 -9.57
N GLU A 134 18.58 -3.01 -8.29
CA GLU A 134 19.07 -4.24 -7.64
C GLU A 134 17.94 -5.03 -6.99
N ARG A 135 16.77 -4.42 -6.84
CA ARG A 135 15.59 -5.05 -6.21
C ARG A 135 15.05 -6.23 -7.01
N ASP A 136 15.35 -6.32 -8.29
CA ASP A 136 14.93 -7.41 -9.16
C ASP A 136 15.45 -8.77 -8.66
N SER A 137 16.61 -8.76 -7.99
CA SER A 137 17.16 -9.94 -7.31
C SER A 137 16.25 -10.52 -6.22
N LEU A 138 15.30 -9.72 -5.68
CA LEU A 138 14.35 -10.14 -4.65
C LEU A 138 13.06 -10.74 -5.22
N ILE A 139 12.80 -10.63 -6.53
CA ILE A 139 11.55 -11.10 -7.15
C ILE A 139 11.30 -12.59 -6.90
N PRO A 140 12.27 -13.51 -7.09
CA PRO A 140 12.04 -14.94 -6.86
C PRO A 140 11.64 -15.23 -5.39
N GLU A 141 12.26 -14.53 -4.44
CA GLU A 141 11.93 -14.67 -3.01
C GLU A 141 10.55 -14.11 -2.68
N LEU A 142 10.17 -13.00 -3.32
CA LEU A 142 8.84 -12.41 -3.18
C LEU A 142 7.75 -13.36 -3.71
N ILE A 143 7.94 -13.93 -4.91
CA ILE A 143 7.01 -14.93 -5.48
C ILE A 143 6.90 -16.16 -4.57
N THR A 144 8.02 -16.65 -4.06
CA THR A 144 8.04 -17.80 -3.12
C THR A 144 7.28 -17.47 -1.83
N LEU A 145 7.45 -16.26 -1.30
CA LEU A 145 6.71 -15.82 -0.12
C LEU A 145 5.21 -15.71 -0.40
N MET A 146 4.81 -15.20 -1.57
CA MET A 146 3.40 -15.17 -1.97
C MET A 146 2.81 -16.58 -2.02
N ASP A 147 3.50 -17.54 -2.64
CA ASP A 147 3.07 -18.94 -2.67
C ASP A 147 2.90 -19.53 -1.27
N ASN A 148 3.84 -19.24 -0.36
CA ASN A 148 3.74 -19.67 1.04
C ASN A 148 2.54 -19.04 1.76
N CYS A 149 2.25 -17.76 1.49
CA CYS A 149 1.09 -17.08 2.05
C CYS A 149 -0.22 -17.67 1.50
N ILE A 150 -0.32 -17.87 0.19
CA ILE A 150 -1.49 -18.45 -0.48
C ILE A 150 -1.73 -19.88 0.02
N SER A 151 -0.68 -20.70 0.15
CA SER A 151 -0.79 -22.08 0.63
C SER A 151 -1.26 -22.15 2.09
N ALA A 152 -0.86 -21.18 2.92
CA ALA A 152 -1.32 -21.08 4.30
C ALA A 152 -2.73 -20.47 4.43
N TYR A 153 -3.17 -19.69 3.43
CA TYR A 153 -4.38 -18.87 3.50
C TYR A 153 -5.66 -19.63 3.89
N PRO A 154 -5.96 -20.84 3.36
CA PRO A 154 -7.14 -21.60 3.77
C PRO A 154 -7.16 -21.95 5.26
N TYR A 155 -5.99 -22.07 5.89
CA TYR A 155 -5.83 -22.65 7.22
C TYR A 155 -5.59 -21.63 8.34
N ILE A 156 -5.50 -20.33 8.03
CA ILE A 156 -5.18 -19.29 9.02
C ILE A 156 -6.41 -18.52 9.53
N GLY A 157 -7.63 -18.91 9.14
CA GLY A 157 -8.89 -18.40 9.70
C GLY A 157 -8.97 -16.87 9.82
N LYS A 158 -9.30 -16.36 11.01
CA LYS A 158 -9.40 -14.91 11.30
C LYS A 158 -8.07 -14.16 11.14
N SER A 159 -6.93 -14.87 11.09
CA SER A 159 -5.60 -14.29 10.92
C SER A 159 -5.27 -13.93 9.46
N LYS A 160 -6.12 -14.28 8.48
CA LYS A 160 -6.01 -13.83 7.07
C LYS A 160 -5.76 -12.32 6.93
N ARG A 161 -6.41 -11.50 7.78
CA ARG A 161 -6.25 -10.04 7.79
C ARG A 161 -4.81 -9.60 8.05
N ILE A 162 -4.01 -10.36 8.82
CA ILE A 162 -2.61 -10.02 9.11
C ILE A 162 -1.78 -9.98 7.84
N LEU A 163 -2.03 -10.92 6.92
CA LEU A 163 -1.31 -11.01 5.65
C LEU A 163 -1.85 -10.04 4.61
N SER A 164 -3.15 -9.72 4.66
CA SER A 164 -3.80 -8.81 3.69
C SER A 164 -3.66 -7.32 4.05
N SER A 165 -3.29 -7.02 5.30
CA SER A 165 -3.06 -5.64 5.75
C SER A 165 -1.64 -5.18 5.47
N GLY A 166 -1.44 -3.87 5.36
CA GLY A 166 -0.12 -3.27 5.22
C GLY A 166 0.84 -3.68 6.35
N ALA A 167 1.91 -4.40 6.02
CA ALA A 167 2.85 -4.95 7.00
C ALA A 167 3.62 -3.88 7.78
N THR A 168 3.84 -2.70 7.17
CA THR A 168 4.51 -1.56 7.82
C THR A 168 3.64 -0.91 8.90
N GLY A 169 2.34 -1.20 8.95
CA GLY A 169 1.45 -0.83 10.05
C GLY A 169 1.47 -1.80 11.23
N SER A 170 2.19 -2.93 11.12
CA SER A 170 2.27 -3.93 12.19
C SER A 170 3.02 -3.43 13.42
N THR A 171 2.73 -4.04 14.57
CA THR A 171 3.45 -3.78 15.82
C THR A 171 4.96 -4.02 15.68
N PHE A 172 5.38 -4.98 14.84
CA PHE A 172 6.81 -5.20 14.54
C PHE A 172 7.44 -3.95 13.96
N ALA A 173 6.82 -3.39 12.91
CA ALA A 173 7.32 -2.21 12.22
C ALA A 173 7.29 -0.96 13.12
N GLN A 174 6.29 -0.83 13.99
CA GLN A 174 6.17 0.30 14.91
C GLN A 174 7.25 0.31 16.00
N VAL A 175 7.60 -0.85 16.58
CA VAL A 175 8.64 -0.93 17.63
C VAL A 175 9.99 -0.45 17.10
N TYR A 176 10.31 -0.80 15.86
CA TYR A 176 11.56 -0.46 15.19
C TYR A 176 11.48 0.82 14.35
N ASP A 177 10.37 1.56 14.39
CA ASP A 177 10.14 2.78 13.60
C ASP A 177 10.46 2.62 12.10
N LEU A 178 10.05 1.50 11.48
CA LEU A 178 10.38 1.23 10.08
C LEU A 178 9.76 2.24 9.10
N GLN A 179 8.70 2.94 9.49
CA GLN A 179 8.10 3.98 8.63
C GLN A 179 9.13 5.05 8.26
N SER A 180 10.00 5.44 9.19
CA SER A 180 11.02 6.47 8.95
C SER A 180 12.18 5.97 8.07
N THR A 181 12.36 4.66 7.96
CA THR A 181 13.45 4.03 7.19
C THR A 181 13.02 3.58 5.79
N LEU A 182 11.72 3.34 5.57
CA LEU A 182 11.17 2.80 4.32
C LEU A 182 10.65 3.87 3.33
N VAL A 183 10.80 5.16 3.63
CA VAL A 183 10.24 6.29 2.83
C VAL A 183 10.65 6.27 1.35
N GLY A 184 11.83 5.75 1.03
CA GLY A 184 12.35 5.69 -0.36
C GLY A 184 11.81 4.53 -1.20
N LEU A 185 10.98 3.66 -0.64
CA LEU A 185 10.60 2.40 -1.24
C LEU A 185 9.37 2.55 -2.15
N LYS A 186 9.58 3.19 -3.31
CA LYS A 186 8.56 3.34 -4.36
C LYS A 186 8.18 2.00 -4.98
N ASN A 187 6.90 1.84 -5.32
CA ASN A 187 6.33 0.69 -6.03
C ASN A 187 6.58 -0.69 -5.39
N TRP A 188 6.96 -0.72 -4.11
CA TRP A 188 7.07 -1.95 -3.36
C TRP A 188 5.75 -2.30 -2.68
N PRO A 189 5.37 -3.58 -2.65
CA PRO A 189 4.09 -3.98 -2.09
C PRO A 189 3.99 -3.66 -0.61
N ARG A 190 2.77 -3.39 -0.15
CA ARG A 190 2.48 -3.16 1.27
C ARG A 190 2.11 -4.43 2.01
N SER A 191 1.64 -5.45 1.30
CA SER A 191 1.13 -6.71 1.83
C SER A 191 1.57 -7.87 0.92
N PRO A 192 1.87 -9.06 1.48
CA PRO A 192 2.18 -10.26 0.69
C PRO A 192 0.96 -10.89 -0.01
N MET A 193 -0.27 -10.50 0.36
CA MET A 193 -1.51 -11.05 -0.23
C MET A 193 -2.13 -10.12 -1.29
N ASP A 194 -1.55 -8.94 -1.53
CA ASP A 194 -1.95 -8.07 -2.65
C ASP A 194 -1.34 -8.59 -3.96
N VAL A 195 -1.76 -9.78 -4.40
CA VAL A 195 -1.16 -10.48 -5.56
C VAL A 195 -1.22 -9.61 -6.82
N SER A 196 -2.39 -9.07 -7.13
CA SER A 196 -2.55 -8.18 -8.28
C SER A 196 -1.62 -6.97 -8.18
N GLY A 197 -1.59 -6.28 -7.04
CA GLY A 197 -0.74 -5.10 -6.85
C GLY A 197 0.75 -5.42 -6.95
N ILE A 198 1.20 -6.55 -6.40
CA ILE A 198 2.60 -7.02 -6.50
C ILE A 198 3.00 -7.23 -7.96
N TYR A 199 2.18 -7.93 -8.76
CA TYR A 199 2.50 -8.16 -10.15
C TYR A 199 2.54 -6.86 -10.95
N GLU A 200 1.52 -6.00 -10.80
CA GLU A 200 1.40 -4.78 -11.60
C GLU A 200 2.45 -3.72 -11.26
N SER A 201 2.81 -3.57 -9.99
CA SER A 201 3.70 -2.49 -9.54
C SER A 201 5.16 -2.92 -9.37
N THR A 202 5.44 -4.20 -9.14
CA THR A 202 6.78 -4.67 -8.75
C THR A 202 7.37 -5.67 -9.75
N ILE A 203 6.61 -6.68 -10.17
CA ILE A 203 7.15 -7.79 -10.96
C ILE A 203 7.11 -7.50 -12.46
N MET A 204 5.92 -7.33 -13.03
CA MET A 204 5.73 -7.21 -14.49
C MET A 204 6.47 -6.02 -15.10
N PRO A 205 6.52 -4.82 -14.48
CA PRO A 205 7.26 -3.69 -15.05
C PRO A 205 8.74 -3.99 -15.32
N ARG A 206 9.34 -4.95 -14.62
CA ARG A 206 10.75 -5.33 -14.80
C ARG A 206 10.96 -6.27 -15.98
N TYR A 207 9.91 -6.96 -16.43
CA TYR A 207 9.95 -7.90 -17.56
C TYR A 207 9.31 -7.35 -18.84
N ARG A 208 8.81 -6.10 -18.82
CA ARG A 208 8.25 -5.44 -20.00
C ARG A 208 9.36 -4.89 -20.90
N THR A 209 10.22 -5.80 -21.38
CA THR A 209 11.25 -5.54 -22.39
C THR A 209 11.22 -6.64 -23.45
N THR A 210 11.75 -6.35 -24.63
CA THR A 210 11.82 -7.31 -25.74
C THR A 210 12.73 -8.50 -25.46
N GLU A 211 13.64 -8.39 -24.49
CA GLU A 211 14.60 -9.42 -24.11
C GLU A 211 14.06 -10.37 -23.03
N THR A 212 13.01 -9.97 -22.30
CA THR A 212 12.49 -10.67 -21.12
C THR A 212 11.06 -11.17 -21.30
N VAL A 213 10.63 -11.32 -22.56
CA VAL A 213 9.26 -11.74 -22.93
C VAL A 213 8.91 -13.10 -22.32
N LYS A 214 9.87 -14.03 -22.26
CA LYS A 214 9.65 -15.35 -21.68
C LYS A 214 9.35 -15.25 -20.17
N GLU A 215 10.13 -14.47 -19.44
CA GLU A 215 9.94 -14.20 -18.01
C GLU A 215 8.61 -13.48 -17.77
N LEU A 216 8.24 -12.53 -18.64
CA LEU A 216 6.95 -11.84 -18.58
C LEU A 216 5.78 -12.83 -18.73
N MET A 217 5.87 -13.76 -19.69
CA MET A 217 4.82 -14.77 -19.88
C MET A 217 4.72 -15.73 -18.70
N GLN A 218 5.86 -16.14 -18.14
CA GLN A 218 5.88 -16.95 -16.93
C GLN A 218 5.30 -16.20 -15.72
N ALA A 219 5.57 -14.90 -15.61
CA ALA A 219 5.00 -14.06 -14.56
C ALA A 219 3.47 -13.96 -14.68
N TRP A 220 2.94 -13.78 -15.90
CA TRP A 220 1.49 -13.81 -16.16
C TRP A 220 0.87 -15.16 -15.77
N ASP A 221 1.47 -16.28 -16.18
CA ASP A 221 0.97 -17.61 -15.85
C ASP A 221 1.02 -17.88 -14.35
N LYS A 222 2.08 -17.43 -13.69
CA LYS A 222 2.23 -17.55 -12.23
C LYS A 222 1.16 -16.73 -11.50
N ARG A 223 0.91 -15.49 -11.93
CA ARG A 223 -0.17 -14.65 -11.39
C ARG A 223 -1.53 -15.33 -11.51
N MET A 224 -1.90 -15.77 -12.72
CA MET A 224 -3.18 -16.44 -12.94
C MET A 224 -3.32 -17.69 -12.07
N SER A 225 -2.27 -18.51 -11.97
CA SER A 225 -2.26 -19.68 -11.09
C SER A 225 -2.46 -19.33 -9.61
N GLN A 226 -1.83 -18.25 -9.14
CA GLN A 226 -1.96 -17.78 -7.76
C GLN A 226 -3.35 -17.21 -7.46
N GLU A 227 -3.91 -16.41 -8.36
CA GLU A 227 -5.27 -15.86 -8.19
C GLU A 227 -6.33 -16.96 -8.22
N ILE A 228 -6.19 -17.96 -9.10
CA ILE A 228 -7.07 -19.16 -9.10
C ILE A 228 -7.06 -19.85 -7.73
N LYS A 229 -5.87 -20.05 -7.13
CA LYS A 229 -5.75 -20.69 -5.82
C LYS A 229 -6.37 -19.86 -4.70
N ILE A 230 -6.25 -18.53 -4.77
CA ILE A 230 -6.88 -17.63 -3.80
C ILE A 230 -8.39 -17.76 -3.88
N VAL A 231 -8.97 -17.64 -5.08
CA VAL A 231 -10.42 -17.72 -5.26
C VAL A 231 -10.96 -19.08 -4.82
N ALA A 232 -10.29 -20.17 -5.20
CA ALA A 232 -10.65 -21.52 -4.74
C ALA A 232 -10.61 -21.65 -3.21
N SER A 233 -9.70 -20.94 -2.53
CA SER A 233 -9.60 -20.97 -1.05
C SER A 233 -10.74 -20.25 -0.32
N GLU A 234 -11.56 -19.47 -1.05
CA GLU A 234 -12.73 -18.80 -0.49
C GLU A 234 -13.93 -19.75 -0.37
N ASN A 235 -13.88 -20.92 -1.03
CA ASN A 235 -14.98 -21.90 -1.09
C ASN A 235 -16.31 -21.26 -1.50
N SER A 236 -16.27 -20.31 -2.44
CA SER A 236 -17.43 -19.60 -2.97
C SER A 236 -17.59 -19.90 -4.45
N SER A 237 -18.64 -20.65 -4.80
CA SER A 237 -18.95 -20.95 -6.20
C SER A 237 -19.24 -19.70 -7.03
N GLU A 238 -19.80 -18.67 -6.40
CA GLU A 238 -20.03 -17.37 -7.04
C GLU A 238 -18.71 -16.65 -7.33
N ALA A 239 -17.78 -16.62 -6.36
CA ALA A 239 -16.46 -16.02 -6.56
C ALA A 239 -15.67 -16.75 -7.64
N GLU A 240 -15.71 -18.09 -7.64
CA GLU A 240 -15.09 -18.92 -8.69
C GLU A 240 -15.69 -18.67 -10.07
N ALA A 241 -17.02 -18.63 -10.18
CA ALA A 241 -17.70 -18.35 -11.44
C ALA A 241 -17.39 -16.94 -11.95
N ASN A 242 -17.44 -15.93 -11.07
CA ASN A 242 -17.10 -14.55 -11.40
C ASN A 242 -15.65 -14.45 -11.88
N PHE A 243 -14.70 -15.03 -11.14
CA PHE A 243 -13.30 -15.04 -11.54
C PHE A 243 -13.10 -15.74 -12.88
N LYS A 244 -13.69 -16.93 -13.07
CA LYS A 244 -13.54 -17.71 -14.31
C LYS A 244 -14.13 -17.00 -15.53
N ASN A 245 -15.27 -16.34 -15.38
CA ASN A 245 -16.01 -15.77 -16.51
C ASN A 245 -15.69 -14.29 -16.76
N LYS A 246 -15.13 -13.57 -15.79
CA LYS A 246 -14.81 -12.13 -15.92
C LYS A 246 -13.33 -11.86 -15.75
N THR A 247 -12.76 -12.21 -14.60
CA THR A 247 -11.39 -11.81 -14.27
C THR A 247 -10.35 -12.56 -15.10
N LEU A 248 -10.47 -13.88 -15.22
CA LEU A 248 -9.48 -14.71 -15.91
C LEU A 248 -9.39 -14.39 -17.42
N PRO A 249 -10.49 -14.22 -18.18
CA PRO A 249 -10.41 -13.79 -19.57
C PRO A 249 -9.69 -12.45 -19.71
N LYS A 250 -9.98 -11.49 -18.81
CA LYS A 250 -9.30 -10.19 -18.79
C LYS A 250 -7.80 -10.30 -18.52
N LEU A 251 -7.37 -11.16 -17.60
CA LEU A 251 -5.93 -11.41 -17.35
C LEU A 251 -5.25 -12.02 -18.59
N LYS A 252 -5.92 -12.94 -19.29
CA LYS A 252 -5.41 -13.52 -20.54
C LYS A 252 -5.30 -12.47 -21.64
N TRP A 253 -6.32 -11.61 -21.79
CA TRP A 253 -6.28 -10.49 -22.73
C TRP A 253 -5.03 -9.62 -22.49
N PHE A 254 -4.77 -9.21 -21.23
CA PHE A 254 -3.58 -8.42 -20.91
C PHE A 254 -2.26 -9.16 -21.15
N LYS A 255 -2.19 -10.47 -20.87
CA LYS A 255 -1.04 -11.30 -21.24
C LYS A 255 -0.78 -11.25 -22.76
N TYR A 256 -1.82 -11.41 -23.56
CA TYR A 256 -1.69 -11.40 -25.03
C TYR A 256 -1.36 -10.00 -25.56
N MET A 257 -1.89 -8.94 -24.94
CA MET A 257 -1.48 -7.58 -25.26
C MET A 257 0.03 -7.39 -25.04
N ASP A 258 0.58 -7.88 -23.93
CA ASP A 258 2.02 -7.81 -23.69
C ASP A 258 2.85 -8.63 -24.72
N LEU A 259 2.34 -9.78 -25.20
CA LEU A 259 2.96 -10.51 -26.33
C LEU A 259 2.93 -9.72 -27.63
N LEU A 260 1.80 -9.05 -27.91
CA LEU A 260 1.63 -8.26 -29.11
C LEU A 260 2.63 -7.08 -29.13
N ARG A 261 2.80 -6.39 -28.00
CA ARG A 261 3.80 -5.31 -27.81
C ARG A 261 5.25 -5.80 -27.88
N ALA A 262 5.49 -7.07 -27.55
CA ALA A 262 6.77 -7.72 -27.71
C ALA A 262 7.09 -8.13 -29.17
N GLY A 263 6.19 -7.84 -30.12
CA GLY A 263 6.33 -8.23 -31.53
C GLY A 263 5.98 -9.69 -31.82
N GLN A 264 5.41 -10.43 -30.86
CA GLN A 264 4.96 -11.81 -31.05
C GLN A 264 3.55 -11.87 -31.66
N SER A 265 3.32 -11.09 -32.73
CA SER A 265 1.98 -10.77 -33.22
C SER A 265 1.17 -11.98 -33.64
N ARG A 266 1.78 -12.95 -34.34
CA ARG A 266 1.08 -14.17 -34.77
C ARG A 266 0.52 -14.95 -33.58
N GLU A 267 1.34 -15.17 -32.56
CA GLU A 267 0.95 -15.92 -31.37
C GLU A 267 -0.12 -15.15 -30.56
N ALA A 268 0.10 -13.85 -30.36
CA ALA A 268 -0.80 -12.98 -29.62
C ALA A 268 -2.19 -12.93 -30.26
N LEU A 269 -2.28 -12.57 -31.55
CA LEU A 269 -3.55 -12.40 -32.26
C LEU A 269 -4.31 -13.72 -32.38
N THR A 270 -3.62 -14.83 -32.64
CA THR A 270 -4.26 -16.17 -32.65
C THR A 270 -4.87 -16.49 -31.29
N SER A 271 -4.16 -16.16 -30.20
CA SER A 271 -4.65 -16.39 -28.84
C SER A 271 -5.80 -15.47 -28.45
N MET A 272 -5.79 -14.21 -28.90
CA MET A 272 -6.89 -13.25 -28.70
C MET A 272 -8.17 -13.69 -29.43
N VAL A 273 -8.07 -14.10 -30.70
CA VAL A 273 -9.22 -14.67 -31.45
C VAL A 273 -9.80 -15.87 -30.71
N ALA A 274 -8.94 -16.78 -30.23
CA ALA A 274 -9.38 -17.94 -29.48
C ALA A 274 -10.07 -17.55 -28.15
N LEU A 275 -9.57 -16.52 -27.48
CA LEU A 275 -10.13 -16.00 -26.23
C LEU A 275 -11.53 -15.40 -26.43
N VAL A 276 -11.67 -14.50 -27.41
CA VAL A 276 -12.95 -13.86 -27.77
C VAL A 276 -13.99 -14.92 -28.14
N ARG A 277 -13.60 -15.87 -29.01
CA ARG A 277 -14.49 -16.97 -29.41
C ARG A 277 -14.97 -17.83 -28.23
N ALA A 278 -14.12 -18.02 -27.22
CA ALA A 278 -14.45 -18.82 -26.04
C ALA A 278 -15.27 -18.05 -24.99
N ASN A 279 -15.41 -16.72 -25.10
CA ASN A 279 -16.08 -15.88 -24.11
C ASN A 279 -16.99 -14.84 -24.81
N PRO A 280 -17.98 -15.27 -25.62
CA PRO A 280 -18.81 -14.35 -26.41
C PRO A 280 -19.68 -13.41 -25.57
N ASP A 281 -20.00 -13.78 -24.32
CA ASP A 281 -20.84 -12.99 -23.42
C ASP A 281 -20.01 -12.18 -22.40
N HIS A 282 -18.71 -12.01 -22.64
CA HIS A 282 -17.84 -11.25 -21.73
C HIS A 282 -18.20 -9.76 -21.73
N GLU A 283 -18.13 -9.10 -20.56
CA GLU A 283 -18.52 -7.68 -20.41
C GLU A 283 -17.67 -6.69 -21.23
N ASN A 284 -16.49 -7.11 -21.67
CA ASN A 284 -15.58 -6.34 -22.55
C ASN A 284 -15.54 -6.90 -24.00
N ILE A 285 -16.49 -7.74 -24.41
CA ILE A 285 -16.40 -8.43 -25.70
C ILE A 285 -16.40 -7.47 -26.89
N ASP A 286 -17.23 -6.42 -26.85
CA ASP A 286 -17.33 -5.43 -27.93
C ASP A 286 -16.01 -4.66 -28.10
N GLU A 287 -15.44 -4.18 -26.99
CA GLU A 287 -14.12 -3.51 -26.96
C GLU A 287 -13.02 -4.43 -27.47
N TRP A 288 -13.02 -5.71 -27.08
CA TRP A 288 -12.02 -6.67 -27.54
C TRP A 288 -12.15 -7.01 -29.03
N LEU A 289 -13.37 -7.03 -29.57
CA LEU A 289 -13.60 -7.25 -30.99
C LEU A 289 -13.10 -6.07 -31.83
N GLU A 290 -13.42 -4.84 -31.41
CA GLU A 290 -12.96 -3.61 -32.06
C GLU A 290 -11.43 -3.51 -32.05
N ASP A 291 -10.81 -3.71 -30.88
CA ASP A 291 -9.34 -3.74 -30.73
C ASP A 291 -8.73 -4.80 -31.65
N LEU A 292 -9.27 -6.01 -31.66
CA LEU A 292 -8.73 -7.14 -32.42
C LEU A 292 -8.84 -6.92 -33.93
N GLU A 293 -9.94 -6.35 -34.42
CA GLU A 293 -10.10 -5.94 -35.81
C GLU A 293 -9.05 -4.88 -36.19
N GLY A 294 -8.87 -3.86 -35.34
CA GLY A 294 -7.85 -2.84 -35.52
C GLY A 294 -6.43 -3.38 -35.57
N TYR A 295 -6.07 -4.32 -34.70
CA TYR A 295 -4.73 -4.94 -34.70
C TYR A 295 -4.50 -5.86 -35.91
N ILE A 296 -5.52 -6.58 -36.37
CA ILE A 296 -5.41 -7.49 -37.54
C ILE A 296 -5.34 -6.70 -38.85
N SER A 297 -6.13 -5.64 -38.98
CA SER A 297 -6.11 -4.76 -40.16
C SER A 297 -4.85 -3.90 -40.23
N GLY A 298 -4.18 -3.70 -39.09
CA GLY A 298 -3.03 -2.81 -38.96
C GLY A 298 -3.41 -1.33 -38.83
N GLU A 299 -4.70 -1.02 -38.67
CA GLU A 299 -5.19 0.34 -38.41
C GLU A 299 -4.83 0.82 -37.00
N VAL A 300 -4.71 -0.12 -36.05
CA VAL A 300 -4.37 0.18 -34.67
C VAL A 300 -2.99 -0.39 -34.32
N ASP A 301 -2.11 0.47 -33.83
CA ASP A 301 -0.84 0.06 -33.24
C ASP A 301 -1.03 -0.31 -31.75
N PRO A 302 -0.71 -1.55 -31.33
CA PRO A 302 -0.73 -1.95 -29.92
C PRO A 302 0.21 -1.12 -29.02
N GLY A 303 1.15 -0.40 -29.63
CA GLY A 303 2.14 0.46 -29.00
C GLY A 303 3.29 -0.32 -28.37
N THR A 304 4.33 0.40 -27.98
CA THR A 304 5.46 -0.20 -27.25
C THR A 304 5.16 -0.37 -25.76
N PHE A 305 5.98 -1.13 -25.04
CA PHE A 305 5.89 -1.21 -23.57
C PHE A 305 6.02 0.16 -22.90
N GLU A 306 6.87 1.04 -23.42
CA GLU A 306 7.08 2.38 -22.87
C GLU A 306 5.84 3.26 -23.03
N GLU A 307 5.22 3.22 -24.21
CA GLU A 307 3.98 3.96 -24.49
C GLU A 307 2.83 3.46 -23.63
N ALA A 308 2.69 2.14 -23.47
CA ALA A 308 1.69 1.53 -22.61
C ALA A 308 1.87 1.97 -21.14
N GLU A 309 3.10 1.98 -20.64
CA GLU A 309 3.41 2.43 -19.28
C GLU A 309 3.12 3.92 -19.09
N LYS A 310 3.40 4.75 -20.10
CA LYS A 310 3.08 6.18 -20.09
C LYS A 310 1.56 6.40 -20.06
N ARG A 311 0.80 5.68 -20.88
CA ARG A 311 -0.68 5.72 -20.89
C ARG A 311 -1.24 5.30 -19.54
N ARG A 312 -0.70 4.22 -18.94
CA ARG A 312 -1.10 3.72 -17.61
C ARG A 312 -0.88 4.77 -16.51
N LYS A 313 0.30 5.39 -16.47
CA LYS A 313 0.60 6.46 -15.50
C LYS A 313 -0.31 7.67 -15.68
N ALA A 314 -0.60 8.06 -16.92
CA ALA A 314 -1.53 9.16 -17.19
C ALA A 314 -2.95 8.84 -16.70
N ALA A 315 -3.43 7.63 -16.95
CA ALA A 315 -4.74 7.16 -16.46
C ALA A 315 -4.82 7.14 -14.92
N GLU A 316 -3.76 6.71 -14.23
CA GLU A 316 -3.70 6.75 -12.76
C GLU A 316 -3.78 8.18 -12.20
N VAL A 317 -3.11 9.14 -12.85
CA VAL A 317 -3.17 10.55 -12.46
C VAL A 317 -4.60 11.08 -12.66
N ALA A 318 -5.19 10.84 -13.83
CA ALA A 318 -6.57 11.24 -14.12
C ALA A 318 -7.59 10.62 -13.15
N GLN A 319 -7.39 9.35 -12.75
CA GLN A 319 -8.28 8.68 -11.79
C GLN A 319 -8.12 9.23 -10.36
N LYS A 320 -6.93 9.67 -9.98
CA LYS A 320 -6.70 10.34 -8.69
C LYS A 320 -7.32 11.74 -8.67
N GLU A 321 -7.22 12.47 -9.77
CA GLU A 321 -7.83 13.80 -9.93
C GLU A 321 -9.37 13.71 -9.93
N SER A 322 -9.96 12.72 -10.59
CA SER A 322 -11.41 12.52 -10.59
C SER A 322 -11.93 12.07 -9.21
N LYS A 323 -11.20 11.22 -8.48
CA LYS A 323 -11.54 10.86 -7.09
C LYS A 323 -11.39 12.04 -6.12
N ALA A 324 -10.40 12.90 -6.30
CA ALA A 324 -10.25 14.12 -5.50
C ALA A 324 -11.39 15.11 -5.77
N SER A 325 -11.77 15.29 -7.04
CA SER A 325 -12.92 16.11 -7.47
C SER A 325 -14.26 15.60 -6.90
N ASN A 326 -14.49 14.28 -6.94
CA ASN A 326 -15.69 13.68 -6.37
C ASN A 326 -15.72 13.75 -4.83
N SER A 327 -14.57 13.67 -4.16
CA SER A 327 -14.48 13.89 -2.71
C SER A 327 -14.75 15.35 -2.32
N SER A 328 -14.36 16.33 -3.14
CA SER A 328 -14.70 17.74 -2.90
C SER A 328 -16.19 18.05 -3.13
N ASN A 329 -16.82 17.40 -4.11
CA ASN A 329 -18.27 17.52 -4.34
C ASN A 329 -19.10 16.82 -3.24
N ALA A 330 -18.61 15.73 -2.65
CA ALA A 330 -19.27 15.07 -1.53
C ALA A 330 -19.23 15.92 -0.24
N LEU A 331 -18.13 16.62 0.03
CA LEU A 331 -17.99 17.53 1.18
C LEU A 331 -18.80 18.84 1.03
N GLY A 332 -19.09 19.25 -0.22
CA GLY A 332 -19.96 20.40 -0.51
C GLY A 332 -21.44 20.14 -0.22
N ASN A 333 -21.93 18.92 -0.46
CA ASN A 333 -23.33 18.56 -0.22
C ASN A 333 -23.62 18.21 1.25
N THR A 334 -22.68 17.59 1.98
CA THR A 334 -22.90 17.25 3.40
C THR A 334 -23.04 18.49 4.28
N ASN A 335 -22.31 19.57 4.01
CA ASN A 335 -22.41 20.80 4.81
C ASN A 335 -23.76 21.54 4.62
N LEU A 336 -24.41 21.39 3.48
CA LEU A 336 -25.70 22.03 3.20
C LEU A 336 -26.88 21.24 3.81
N ASP A 337 -26.79 19.91 3.80
CA ASP A 337 -27.77 19.03 4.46
C ASP A 337 -27.61 19.00 5.99
N GLU A 338 -26.39 19.11 6.52
CA GLU A 338 -26.15 19.27 7.96
C GLU A 338 -26.58 20.66 8.46
N ALA A 339 -26.34 21.72 7.68
CA ALA A 339 -26.85 23.06 7.99
C ALA A 339 -28.39 23.12 7.95
N ARG A 340 -29.04 22.40 7.02
CA ARG A 340 -30.50 22.26 6.96
C ARG A 340 -31.06 21.49 8.15
N LYS A 341 -30.43 20.36 8.53
CA LYS A 341 -30.81 19.58 9.73
C LYS A 341 -30.60 20.35 11.04
N ALA A 342 -29.55 21.17 11.14
CA ALA A 342 -29.30 22.01 12.30
C ALA A 342 -30.34 23.13 12.46
N LEU A 343 -30.91 23.63 11.36
CA LEU A 343 -32.01 24.60 11.36
C LEU A 343 -33.36 23.95 11.69
N GLU A 344 -33.61 22.72 11.23
CA GLU A 344 -34.81 21.95 11.60
C GLU A 344 -34.81 21.52 13.09
N GLY A 345 -33.63 21.33 13.68
CA GLY A 345 -33.44 20.93 15.08
C GLY A 345 -33.60 22.05 16.13
N LEU A 346 -33.80 23.31 15.71
CA LEU A 346 -34.00 24.45 16.63
C LEU A 346 -35.47 24.77 16.92
N ASN A 347 -36.41 23.92 16.50
CA ASN A 347 -37.79 24.00 16.98
C ASN A 347 -37.89 23.43 18.40
N ILE A 348 -37.61 24.28 19.39
CA ILE A 348 -37.82 23.99 20.80
C ILE A 348 -39.31 23.71 20.99
N GLY A 349 -39.60 22.49 21.45
CA GLY A 349 -40.94 22.03 21.75
C GLY A 349 -41.70 23.02 22.62
N GLY A 350 -42.87 23.41 22.13
CA GLY A 350 -43.80 24.28 22.83
C GLY A 350 -45.07 24.53 22.05
N GLY A 351 -45.87 23.48 21.82
CA GLY A 351 -47.31 23.65 21.57
C GLY A 351 -47.84 23.20 20.21
N ARG A 352 -49.05 22.67 20.28
CA ARG A 352 -49.91 22.11 19.23
C ARG A 352 -50.10 23.00 17.98
N ASN A 353 -50.49 22.29 16.92
CA ASN A 353 -51.14 22.71 15.67
C ASN A 353 -50.24 23.01 14.46
N GLY A 354 -50.67 22.40 13.34
CA GLY A 354 -49.98 22.43 12.06
C GLY A 354 -50.09 23.76 11.33
N GLY A 355 -49.16 23.94 10.40
CA GLY A 355 -49.15 25.03 9.42
C GLY A 355 -47.77 25.12 8.76
N ARG A 356 -47.72 25.00 7.43
CA ARG A 356 -46.54 25.33 6.63
C ARG A 356 -46.16 26.79 6.89
N GLY A 357 -44.98 27.04 7.44
CA GLY A 357 -44.40 28.38 7.59
C GLY A 357 -43.13 28.51 6.75
N SER A 358 -43.16 29.43 5.78
CA SER A 358 -42.02 29.89 4.99
C SER A 358 -40.96 30.60 5.86
N ILE A 359 -39.69 30.52 5.44
CA ILE A 359 -38.57 31.26 6.05
C ILE A 359 -38.85 32.77 5.93
N PRO A 360 -38.66 33.58 6.99
CA PRO A 360 -38.85 35.03 6.92
C PRO A 360 -37.92 35.67 5.89
N GLU A 361 -38.47 36.47 4.98
CA GLU A 361 -37.67 37.34 4.10
C GLU A 361 -36.94 38.38 4.98
N GLY A 362 -35.60 38.35 4.94
CA GLY A 362 -34.75 39.28 5.67
C GLY A 362 -33.51 38.68 6.33
N VAL A 363 -33.31 37.36 6.28
CA VAL A 363 -32.08 36.75 6.81
C VAL A 363 -30.96 36.83 5.76
N ASP A 364 -29.99 37.71 5.99
CA ASP A 364 -28.79 37.79 5.15
C ASP A 364 -27.85 36.60 5.42
N LEU A 365 -27.93 35.60 4.55
CA LEU A 365 -27.14 34.38 4.60
C LEU A 365 -25.62 34.64 4.48
N ASN A 366 -25.20 35.80 3.95
CA ASN A 366 -23.78 36.14 3.87
C ASN A 366 -23.19 36.49 5.24
N GLN A 367 -23.98 37.07 6.14
CA GLN A 367 -23.53 37.43 7.48
C GLN A 367 -23.29 36.19 8.36
N ILE A 368 -24.05 35.11 8.13
CA ILE A 368 -23.87 33.81 8.78
C ILE A 368 -22.60 33.12 8.27
N ARG A 369 -22.28 33.29 6.99
CA ARG A 369 -21.09 32.71 6.35
C ARG A 369 -19.78 33.32 6.85
N GLU A 370 -19.76 34.60 7.18
CA GLU A 370 -18.58 35.26 7.77
C GLU A 370 -18.27 34.78 9.20
N LEU A 371 -19.29 34.45 9.99
CA LEU A 371 -19.10 33.99 11.37
C LEU A 371 -18.45 32.59 11.47
N PHE A 372 -18.62 31.75 10.45
CA PHE A 372 -18.03 30.40 10.42
C PHE A 372 -16.64 30.32 9.81
N ASN A 373 -16.20 31.33 9.05
CA ASN A 373 -14.87 31.36 8.43
C ASN A 373 -13.78 32.00 9.31
N ARG A 374 -14.10 32.43 10.53
CA ARG A 374 -13.12 32.89 11.52
C ARG A 374 -12.86 31.82 12.59
N ARG A 375 -12.23 30.70 12.21
CA ARG A 375 -11.44 29.85 13.11
C ARG A 375 -10.27 29.22 12.37
#